data_AF-A0A3P6UT62-F1
#
_entry.id   AF-A0A3P6UT62-F1
#
_cell.length_a   1.000
_cell.length_b   1.000
_cell.length_c   1.000
_cell.angle_alpha   90.00
_cell.angle_beta   90.00
_cell.angle_gamma   90.00
#
_symmetry.space_group_name_H-M   'P 1'
#
loop_
_entity.id
_entity.type
_entity.pdbx_description
1 polymer ?
#
loop_
_entity_poly.entity_id
_entity_poly.type
_entity_poly.pdbx_seq_one_letter_code
_entity_poly.pdbx_strand_id
1 'polypeptide(L)'
;MHIVGQSSMYPEMRTAVTAPGGLVVIGVFFQLTTDHSKSSLSKMGNLLSKIDQLTYAGSTVNLQYFDPAVMLPENTDRFFRYQGSLTTPPCTENVQWTMMREPLYVTNSDVGSHLV
;
A
#
# COMPACT_ATOMS: atom_id res chain seq x y z
N MET A 1 -3.84 0.50 3.36
CA MET A 1 -2.89 -0.08 2.38
C MET A 1 -1.46 0.20 2.86
N HIS A 2 -0.54 -0.74 2.68
CA HIS A 2 0.88 -0.58 3.05
C HIS A 2 1.76 -0.78 1.81
N ILE A 3 2.64 0.17 1.53
CA ILE A 3 3.70 0.06 0.51
C ILE A 3 5.01 -0.16 1.25
N VAL A 4 5.64 -1.32 1.03
CA VAL A 4 6.87 -1.72 1.73
C VAL A 4 8.07 -1.47 0.81
N GLY A 5 9.04 -0.71 1.31
CA GLY A 5 10.30 -0.41 0.61
C GLY A 5 11.50 -0.94 1.39
N GLN A 6 12.54 -1.33 0.65
CA GLN A 6 13.85 -1.65 1.18
C GLN A 6 14.69 -0.38 1.28
N SER A 7 15.34 -0.16 2.42
CA SER A 7 16.29 0.94 2.57
C SER A 7 17.53 0.73 1.70
N SER A 8 17.94 1.76 0.97
CA SER A 8 19.15 1.74 0.13
C SER A 8 20.45 1.59 0.91
N MET A 9 20.41 1.76 2.24
CA MET A 9 21.55 1.49 3.13
C MET A 9 21.92 0.01 3.18
N TYR A 10 20.99 -0.88 2.83
CA TYR A 10 21.19 -2.33 2.86
C TYR A 10 20.94 -2.92 1.47
N PRO A 11 21.97 -3.35 0.72
CA PRO A 11 21.80 -3.87 -0.64
C PRO A 11 21.00 -5.18 -0.70
N GLU A 12 21.12 -6.01 0.31
CA GLU A 12 20.45 -7.31 0.37
C GLU A 12 19.19 -7.24 1.23
N MET A 13 18.06 -7.68 0.66
CA MET A 13 16.78 -7.73 1.37
C MET A 13 16.87 -8.54 2.67
N ARG A 14 17.61 -9.65 2.67
CA ARG A 14 17.78 -10.52 3.86
C ARG A 14 18.40 -9.77 5.05
N THR A 15 19.33 -8.87 4.78
CA THR A 15 19.95 -8.02 5.80
C THR A 15 19.00 -6.90 6.20
N ALA A 16 18.32 -6.28 5.22
CA ALA A 16 17.38 -5.20 5.45
C ALA A 16 16.20 -5.60 6.36
N VAL A 17 15.65 -6.81 6.19
CA VAL A 17 14.48 -7.26 6.98
C VAL A 17 14.78 -7.47 8.46
N THR A 18 16.04 -7.60 8.87
CA THR A 18 16.44 -7.74 10.28
C THR A 18 17.17 -6.51 10.83
N ALA A 19 17.71 -5.65 9.96
CA ALA A 19 18.49 -4.50 10.38
C ALA A 19 17.59 -3.32 10.82
N PRO A 20 17.98 -2.55 11.85
CA PRO A 20 17.27 -1.32 12.24
C PRO A 20 17.12 -0.35 11.06
N GLY A 21 15.89 0.06 10.77
CA GLY A 21 15.59 0.98 9.66
C GLY A 21 15.86 0.36 8.29
N GLY A 22 15.98 -0.97 8.19
CA GLY A 22 16.18 -1.64 6.91
C GLY A 22 14.93 -1.69 6.04
N LEU A 23 13.76 -1.51 6.65
CA LEU A 23 12.49 -1.38 5.95
C LEU A 23 11.86 -0.02 6.20
N VAL A 24 11.25 0.52 5.15
CA VAL A 24 10.33 1.66 5.22
C VAL A 24 8.95 1.18 4.83
N VAL A 25 7.93 1.63 5.56
CA VAL A 25 6.53 1.38 5.17
C VAL A 25 5.80 2.69 5.04
N ILE A 26 5.14 2.88 3.90
CA ILE A 26 4.18 3.96 3.68
C ILE A 26 2.78 3.40 3.90
N GLY A 27 2.10 3.92 4.91
CA GLY A 27 0.71 3.58 5.19
C GLY A 27 -0.24 4.62 4.64
N VAL A 28 -1.25 4.17 3.91
CA VAL A 28 -2.30 5.02 3.33
C VAL A 28 -3.66 4.47 3.74
N PHE A 29 -4.49 5.32 4.33
CA PHE A 29 -5.86 4.99 4.71
C PHE A 29 -6.79 5.08 3.50
N PHE A 30 -7.85 4.29 3.50
CA PHE A 30 -8.98 4.47 2.58
C PHE A 30 -10.13 5.12 3.33
N GLN A 31 -10.82 6.06 2.70
CA GLN A 31 -12.01 6.71 3.24
C GLN A 31 -13.18 6.61 2.27
N LEU A 32 -14.34 6.16 2.76
CA LEU A 32 -15.54 6.09 1.95
C LEU A 32 -16.01 7.48 1.49
N THR A 33 -16.44 7.58 0.24
CA THR A 33 -17.07 8.76 -0.36
C THR A 33 -18.29 8.36 -1.18
N THR A 34 -19.30 9.22 -1.21
CA THR A 34 -20.43 9.11 -2.13
C THR A 34 -20.18 9.83 -3.46
N ASP A 35 -19.16 10.67 -3.52
CA ASP A 35 -18.73 11.38 -4.73
C ASP A 35 -17.81 10.49 -5.56
N HIS A 36 -18.38 9.87 -6.59
CA HIS A 36 -17.66 8.97 -7.51
C HIS A 36 -16.49 9.65 -8.23
N SER A 37 -16.54 10.97 -8.44
CA SER A 37 -15.45 11.70 -9.12
C SER A 37 -14.16 11.73 -8.30
N LYS A 38 -14.24 11.49 -6.99
CA LYS A 38 -13.10 11.47 -6.07
C LYS A 38 -12.50 10.08 -5.88
N SER A 39 -13.09 9.03 -6.45
CA SER A 39 -12.57 7.67 -6.27
C SER A 39 -11.15 7.55 -6.80
N SER A 40 -10.23 7.26 -5.88
CA SER A 40 -8.82 7.02 -6.19
C SER A 40 -8.61 5.61 -6.76
N LEU A 41 -9.49 4.66 -6.44
CA LEU A 41 -9.46 3.29 -6.95
C LEU A 41 -9.73 3.24 -8.46
N SER A 42 -10.55 4.15 -9.00
CA SER A 42 -10.74 4.25 -10.46
C SER A 42 -9.42 4.44 -11.23
N LYS A 43 -8.46 5.16 -10.65
CA LYS A 43 -7.11 5.37 -11.22
C LYS A 43 -6.24 4.11 -11.15
N MET A 44 -6.59 3.15 -10.30
CA MET A 44 -5.93 1.84 -10.14
C MET A 44 -6.51 0.77 -11.08
N GLY A 45 -7.39 1.09 -12.03
CA GLY A 45 -8.21 0.12 -12.77
C GLY A 45 -7.48 -1.11 -13.36
N ASN A 46 -6.25 -0.95 -13.86
CA ASN A 46 -5.45 -2.10 -14.33
C ASN A 46 -5.08 -3.07 -13.20
N LEU A 47 -4.80 -2.57 -12.00
CA LEU A 47 -4.53 -3.40 -10.83
C LEU A 47 -5.82 -4.07 -10.34
N LEU A 48 -6.93 -3.34 -10.24
CA LEU A 48 -8.19 -3.89 -9.72
C LEU A 48 -8.74 -5.01 -10.61
N SER A 49 -8.77 -4.79 -11.93
CA SER A 49 -9.20 -5.83 -12.88
C SER A 49 -8.33 -7.10 -12.85
N LYS A 50 -7.08 -6.99 -12.39
CA LYS A 50 -6.17 -8.12 -12.18
C LYS A 50 -6.39 -8.80 -10.84
N ILE A 51 -6.74 -8.05 -9.80
CA ILE A 51 -7.14 -8.59 -8.50
C ILE A 51 -8.41 -9.43 -8.65
N ASP A 52 -9.37 -9.02 -9.47
CA ASP A 52 -10.62 -9.79 -9.71
C ASP A 52 -10.40 -11.19 -10.30
N GLN A 53 -9.25 -11.40 -10.94
CA GLN A 53 -8.87 -12.69 -11.52
C GLN A 53 -8.31 -13.65 -10.46
N LEU A 54 -7.99 -13.16 -9.26
CA LEU A 54 -7.40 -13.92 -8.16
C LEU A 54 -8.47 -14.45 -7.22
N THR A 55 -9.13 -15.53 -7.61
CA THR A 55 -10.19 -16.15 -6.78
C THR A 55 -9.64 -17.14 -5.74
N TYR A 56 -8.51 -17.79 -6.01
CA TYR A 56 -7.96 -18.85 -5.17
C TYR A 56 -6.63 -18.45 -4.53
N ALA A 57 -6.44 -18.82 -3.26
CA ALA A 57 -5.19 -18.60 -2.54
C ALA A 57 -3.99 -19.21 -3.28
N GLY A 58 -2.90 -18.44 -3.38
CA GLY A 58 -1.69 -18.85 -4.10
C GLY A 58 -1.74 -18.62 -5.62
N SER A 59 -2.88 -18.19 -6.18
CA SER A 59 -2.96 -17.79 -7.59
C SER A 59 -2.10 -16.55 -7.85
N THR A 60 -1.60 -16.44 -9.07
CA THR A 60 -0.81 -15.29 -9.53
C THR A 60 -1.33 -14.81 -10.87
N VAL A 61 -1.21 -13.51 -11.13
CA VAL A 61 -1.50 -12.93 -12.44
C VAL A 61 -0.39 -11.95 -12.82
N ASN A 62 -0.13 -11.82 -14.11
CA ASN A 62 0.79 -10.82 -14.61
C ASN A 62 0.10 -9.47 -14.81
N LEU A 63 0.69 -8.44 -14.19
CA LEU A 63 0.33 -7.03 -14.37
C LEU A 63 1.37 -6.40 -15.29
N GLN A 64 0.96 -5.95 -16.48
CA GLN A 64 1.89 -5.43 -17.51
C GLN A 64 2.44 -4.04 -17.15
N TYR A 65 1.56 -3.15 -16.70
CA TYR A 65 1.92 -1.79 -16.31
C TYR A 65 1.03 -1.32 -15.18
N PHE A 66 1.65 -0.66 -14.21
CA PHE A 66 0.97 -0.02 -13.10
C PHE A 66 1.86 1.11 -12.59
N ASP A 67 1.31 2.31 -12.49
CA ASP A 67 1.98 3.45 -11.89
C ASP A 67 1.77 3.41 -10.38
N PRO A 68 2.80 3.16 -9.55
CA PRO A 68 2.64 3.09 -8.10
C PRO A 68 2.25 4.44 -7.47
N ALA A 69 2.47 5.56 -8.16
CA ALA A 69 2.17 6.89 -7.61
C ALA A 69 0.66 7.07 -7.34
N VAL A 70 -0.20 6.37 -8.09
CA VAL A 70 -1.67 6.41 -7.87
C VAL A 70 -2.09 5.81 -6.52
N MET A 71 -1.16 5.13 -5.84
CA MET A 71 -1.34 4.57 -4.49
C MET A 71 -1.07 5.59 -3.37
N LEU A 72 -0.66 6.80 -3.72
CA LEU A 72 -0.40 7.89 -2.77
C LEU A 72 -1.47 8.98 -2.90
N PRO A 73 -1.80 9.66 -1.79
CA PRO A 73 -2.61 10.88 -1.84
C PRO A 73 -1.93 11.98 -2.66
N GLU A 74 -2.71 12.95 -3.16
CA GLU A 74 -2.17 14.07 -3.93
C GLU A 74 -1.21 14.94 -3.11
N ASN A 75 -1.50 15.13 -1.81
CA ASN A 75 -0.61 15.82 -0.89
C ASN A 75 0.14 14.84 0.00
N THR A 76 1.43 14.66 -0.28
CA THR A 76 2.33 13.80 0.47
C THR A 76 3.12 14.53 1.55
N ASP A 77 2.96 15.84 1.70
CA ASP A 77 3.76 16.66 2.64
C ASP A 77 3.28 16.52 4.09
N ARG A 78 2.08 15.96 4.29
CA ARG A 78 1.45 15.81 5.61
C ARG A 78 1.40 14.34 5.99
N PHE A 79 2.25 13.97 6.94
CA PHE A 79 2.34 12.60 7.43
C PHE A 79 2.76 12.54 8.90
N PHE A 80 2.59 11.37 9.49
CA PHE A 80 3.19 11.01 10.78
C PHE A 80 4.28 9.98 10.55
N ARG A 81 5.42 10.14 11.23
CA ARG A 81 6.56 9.24 11.08
C ARG A 81 6.98 8.69 12.43
N TYR A 82 7.12 7.37 12.53
CA TYR A 82 7.50 6.69 13.76
C TYR A 82 8.30 5.41 13.47
N GLN A 83 9.07 4.95 14.45
CA GLN A 83 9.71 3.64 14.42
C GLN A 83 8.73 2.60 14.97
N GLY A 84 8.57 1.48 14.28
CA GLY A 84 7.65 0.42 14.69
C GLY A 84 8.07 -0.93 14.12
N SER A 85 7.10 -1.83 14.01
CA SER A 85 7.32 -3.20 13.57
C SER A 85 6.60 -3.57 12.29
N LEU A 86 6.91 -4.76 11.77
CA LEU A 86 6.01 -5.46 10.84
C LEU A 86 4.68 -5.77 11.52
N THR A 87 3.56 -5.64 10.79
CA THR A 87 2.22 -5.95 11.30
C THR A 87 1.83 -7.42 11.17
N THR A 88 2.77 -8.26 10.75
CA THR A 88 2.62 -9.71 10.62
C THR A 88 3.87 -10.39 11.19
N PRO A 89 3.77 -11.64 11.69
CA PRO A 89 4.94 -12.39 12.16
C PRO A 89 6.10 -12.32 11.15
N PRO A 90 7.35 -12.10 11.59
CA PRO A 90 7.85 -12.14 12.97
C PRO A 90 7.67 -10.85 13.80
N CYS A 91 6.91 -9.86 13.32
CA CYS A 91 6.63 -8.60 14.04
C CYS A 91 7.90 -7.84 14.46
N THR A 92 8.98 -7.95 13.69
CA THR A 92 10.28 -7.32 14.00
C THR A 92 10.17 -5.81 14.09
N GLU A 93 10.66 -5.23 15.18
CA GLU A 93 10.69 -3.79 15.46
C GLU A 93 11.87 -3.10 14.76
N ASN A 94 11.83 -3.04 13.43
CA ASN A 94 12.89 -2.43 12.63
C ASN A 94 12.37 -1.62 11.44
N VAL A 95 11.10 -1.23 11.49
CA VAL A 95 10.40 -0.57 10.38
C VAL A 95 10.27 0.93 10.65
N GLN A 96 10.67 1.75 9.69
CA GLN A 96 10.37 3.17 9.68
C GLN A 96 9.02 3.41 9.00
N TRP A 97 7.99 3.68 9.80
CA TRP A 97 6.64 3.94 9.31
C TRP A 97 6.46 5.40 8.91
N THR A 98 5.79 5.63 7.78
CA THR A 98 5.31 6.93 7.31
C THR A 98 3.83 6.81 7.00
N MET A 99 2.97 7.31 7.89
CA MET A 99 1.52 7.28 7.74
C MET A 99 1.04 8.56 7.08
N MET A 100 0.52 8.47 5.87
CA MET A 100 -0.05 9.61 5.16
C MET A 100 -1.27 10.13 5.94
N ARG A 101 -1.34 11.46 6.10
CA ARG A 101 -2.47 12.09 6.79
C ARG A 101 -3.72 12.11 5.92
N GLU A 102 -3.54 12.31 4.61
CA GLU A 102 -4.64 12.31 3.66
C GLU A 102 -4.96 10.87 3.22
N PRO A 103 -6.25 10.50 3.14
CA PRO A 103 -6.64 9.19 2.68
C PRO A 103 -6.74 9.16 1.16
N LEU A 104 -6.82 7.95 0.61
CA LEU A 104 -7.40 7.72 -0.71
C LEU A 104 -8.91 7.54 -0.56
N TYR A 105 -9.69 8.19 -1.41
CA TYR A 105 -11.14 8.06 -1.37
C TYR A 105 -11.60 6.85 -2.18
N VAL A 106 -12.59 6.14 -1.65
CA VAL A 106 -13.15 4.93 -2.25
C VAL A 106 -14.67 4.99 -2.18
N THR A 107 -15.37 4.47 -3.18
CA THR A 107 -16.84 4.39 -3.17
C THR A 107 -17.29 3.03 -2.66
N ASN A 108 -18.57 2.90 -2.30
CA ASN A 108 -19.14 1.60 -1.91
C ASN A 108 -19.00 0.54 -3.01
N SER A 109 -19.16 0.95 -4.28
CA SER A 109 -18.94 0.04 -5.41
C SER A 109 -17.50 -0.46 -5.44
N ASP A 110 -16.51 0.41 -5.20
CA ASP A 110 -15.09 0.01 -5.26
C ASP A 110 -14.73 -1.04 -4.20
N VAL A 111 -15.34 -0.97 -3.01
CA VAL A 111 -15.08 -1.92 -1.92
C VAL A 111 -15.80 -3.25 -2.18
N GLY A 112 -17.08 -3.19 -2.55
CA GLY A 112 -17.92 -4.40 -2.71
C GLY A 112 -17.57 -5.26 -3.92
N SER A 113 -16.94 -4.71 -4.96
CA SER A 113 -16.55 -5.47 -6.16
C SER A 113 -15.12 -6.01 -6.15
N HIS A 114 -14.23 -5.46 -5.31
CA HIS A 114 -12.78 -5.74 -5.41
C HIS A 114 -12.08 -6.04 -4.08
N LEU A 115 -12.67 -5.72 -2.93
CA LEU A 115 -11.95 -5.66 -1.63
C LEU A 115 -12.58 -6.51 -0.52
N VAL A 116 -13.54 -7.38 -0.84
CA VAL A 116 -14.17 -8.34 0.10
C VAL A 116 -14.17 -9.74 -0.47
#